data_AF-A0AAD7ZDR0-F1
#
_entry.id   AF-A0AAD7ZDR0-F1
#
_cell.length_a   1.000
_cell.length_b   1.000
_cell.length_c   1.000
_cell.angle_alpha   90.00
_cell.angle_beta   90.00
_cell.angle_gamma   90.00
#
_symmetry.space_group_name_H-M   'P 1'
#
loop_
_entity.id
_entity.type
_entity.pdbx_description
1 polymer ?
#
loop_
_entity_poly.entity_id
_entity_poly.type
_entity_poly.pdbx_seq_one_letter_code
_entity_poly.pdbx_strand_id
1 'polypeptide(L)'
;TAAYMTRYNSFLFQLGISLSLRMSRQNLWLTRTVGEFLFSGYPDPLMTLVHLMPFLRNSNLPVSGNRFSWFYNRNGSSEYEGTFNMETGEHDASMTGIIREWNYKNRTDFFKAECGMVNGTDGILFRSALSREKPIEIFSSDFC
;
A
#
# COMPACT_ATOMS: atom_id res chain seq x y z
N THR A 1 -9.91 11.44 -3.82
CA THR A 1 -9.34 12.74 -4.26
C THR A 1 -9.41 13.74 -3.11
N ALA A 2 -8.55 14.76 -3.07
CA ALA A 2 -8.56 15.77 -1.99
C ALA A 2 -9.95 16.42 -1.80
N ALA A 3 -10.64 16.72 -2.89
CA ALA A 3 -12.02 17.22 -2.86
C ALA A 3 -13.02 16.29 -2.16
N TYR A 4 -12.86 14.97 -2.31
CA TYR A 4 -13.70 13.99 -1.62
C TYR A 4 -13.44 13.98 -0.11
N MET A 5 -12.18 14.10 0.32
CA MET A 5 -11.81 14.11 1.74
C MET A 5 -12.30 15.37 2.46
N THR A 6 -12.33 16.52 1.79
CA THR A 6 -12.65 17.81 2.40
C THR A 6 -14.11 18.25 2.22
N ARG A 7 -14.95 17.44 1.54
CA ARG A 7 -16.31 17.83 1.12
C ARG A 7 -17.25 18.24 2.26
N TYR A 8 -17.05 17.70 3.46
CA TYR A 8 -17.88 18.00 4.64
C TYR A 8 -17.23 19.02 5.59
N ASN A 9 -16.05 19.54 5.25
CA ASN A 9 -15.36 20.53 6.08
C ASN A 9 -15.85 21.94 5.76
N SER A 10 -15.55 22.89 6.65
CA SER A 10 -15.98 24.29 6.51
C SER A 10 -15.47 24.95 5.23
N PHE A 11 -16.18 25.96 4.74
CA PHE A 11 -15.79 26.69 3.54
C PHE A 11 -14.38 27.28 3.63
N LEU A 12 -14.05 27.93 4.76
CA LEU A 12 -12.71 28.51 4.99
C LEU A 12 -11.61 27.45 4.91
N PHE A 13 -11.90 26.23 5.38
CA PHE A 13 -10.98 25.13 5.30
C PHE A 13 -10.76 24.66 3.86
N GLN A 14 -11.85 24.49 3.09
CA GLN A 14 -11.75 24.12 1.68
C GLN A 14 -10.98 25.19 0.90
N LEU A 15 -11.26 26.47 1.17
CA LEU A 15 -10.55 27.61 0.60
C LEU A 15 -9.06 27.58 0.93
N GLY A 16 -8.69 27.29 2.18
CA GLY A 16 -7.29 27.16 2.59
C GLY A 16 -6.55 26.09 1.80
N ILE A 17 -7.11 24.89 1.70
CA ILE A 17 -6.53 23.79 0.90
C ILE A 17 -6.41 24.18 -0.57
N SER A 18 -7.47 24.75 -1.17
CA SER A 18 -7.46 25.18 -2.57
C SER A 18 -6.40 26.26 -2.84
N LEU A 19 -6.24 27.23 -1.93
CA LEU A 19 -5.20 28.25 -2.04
C LEU A 19 -3.81 27.65 -1.92
N SER A 20 -3.56 26.77 -0.96
CA SER A 20 -2.26 26.11 -0.81
C SER A 20 -1.89 25.27 -2.04
N LEU A 21 -2.83 24.50 -2.58
CA LEU A 21 -2.61 23.74 -3.82
C LEU A 21 -2.28 24.67 -4.99
N ARG A 22 -3.00 25.79 -5.14
CA ARG A 22 -2.72 26.78 -6.18
C ARG A 22 -1.36 27.46 -6.00
N MET A 23 -0.98 27.75 -4.76
CA MET A 23 0.31 28.36 -4.43
C MET A 23 1.49 27.40 -4.61
N SER A 24 1.27 26.09 -4.47
CA SER A 24 2.33 25.08 -4.65
C SER A 24 2.89 25.04 -6.08
N ARG A 25 2.18 25.62 -7.07
CA ARG A 25 2.57 25.69 -8.49
C ARG A 25 3.11 24.37 -9.05
N GLN A 26 2.49 23.26 -8.65
CA GLN A 26 2.89 21.94 -9.15
C GLN A 26 2.57 21.80 -10.64
N ASN A 27 3.51 21.23 -11.37
CA ASN A 27 3.30 20.83 -12.76
C ASN A 27 2.69 19.43 -12.80
N LEU A 28 1.88 19.16 -13.82
CA LEU A 28 1.33 17.82 -14.04
C LEU A 28 2.40 16.80 -14.47
N TRP A 29 3.46 17.28 -15.11
CA TRP A 29 4.62 16.47 -15.48
C TRP A 29 5.83 16.88 -14.64
N LEU A 30 6.61 15.88 -14.25
CA LEU A 30 7.82 16.04 -13.46
C LEU A 30 8.94 15.23 -14.11
N THR A 31 10.14 15.79 -14.16
CA THR A 31 11.34 15.08 -14.59
C THR A 31 12.21 14.82 -13.38
N ARG A 32 12.39 13.54 -13.05
CA ARG A 32 13.29 13.05 -12.00
C ARG A 32 14.06 11.85 -12.51
N THR A 33 15.12 11.51 -11.80
CA THR A 33 15.87 10.29 -12.08
C THR A 33 15.04 9.06 -11.70
N VAL A 34 15.32 7.92 -12.32
CA VAL A 34 14.68 6.64 -11.97
C VAL A 34 14.90 6.30 -10.49
N GLY A 35 16.11 6.58 -9.96
CA GLY A 35 16.42 6.35 -8.55
C GLY A 35 15.57 7.18 -7.59
N GLU A 36 15.32 8.45 -7.92
CA GLU A 36 14.44 9.33 -7.13
C GLU A 36 12.98 8.87 -7.17
N PHE A 37 12.49 8.46 -8.33
CA PHE A 37 11.14 7.92 -8.41
C PHE A 37 11.02 6.62 -7.60
N LEU A 38 11.90 5.66 -7.83
CA LEU A 38 11.74 4.32 -7.28
C LEU A 38 12.11 4.19 -5.81
N PHE A 39 13.25 4.76 -5.35
CA PHE A 39 13.80 4.41 -4.03
C PHE A 39 14.19 5.60 -3.15
N SER A 40 15.03 6.52 -3.64
CA SER A 40 15.59 7.59 -2.80
C SER A 40 14.56 8.68 -2.48
N GLY A 41 13.50 8.75 -3.27
CA GLY A 41 12.48 9.77 -3.22
C GLY A 41 12.95 11.13 -3.71
N TYR A 42 12.01 12.06 -3.82
CA TYR A 42 12.29 13.47 -4.05
C TYR A 42 11.44 14.37 -3.14
N PRO A 43 11.92 15.58 -2.80
CA PRO A 43 11.13 16.53 -2.04
C PRO A 43 9.98 17.04 -2.91
N ASP A 44 8.77 16.96 -2.38
CA ASP A 44 7.56 17.37 -3.07
C ASP A 44 6.79 18.40 -2.22
N PRO A 45 6.39 19.55 -2.79
CA PRO A 45 5.67 20.58 -2.04
C PRO A 45 4.32 20.12 -1.46
N LEU A 46 3.66 19.11 -2.04
CA LEU A 46 2.45 18.53 -1.47
C LEU A 46 2.76 17.68 -0.24
N MET A 47 3.92 17.01 -0.20
CA MET A 47 4.38 16.31 0.99
C MET A 47 4.64 17.28 2.15
N THR A 48 5.28 18.41 1.86
CA THR A 48 5.43 19.51 2.84
C THR A 48 4.07 20.01 3.32
N LEU A 49 3.10 20.14 2.41
CA LEU A 49 1.75 20.58 2.77
C LEU A 49 1.05 19.63 3.75
N VAL A 50 1.14 18.32 3.52
CA VAL A 50 0.58 17.31 4.43
C VAL A 50 1.25 17.37 5.80
N HIS A 51 2.53 17.70 5.87
CA HIS A 51 3.26 17.83 7.13
C HIS A 51 2.91 19.08 7.92
N LEU A 52 2.68 20.19 7.22
CA LEU A 52 2.21 21.44 7.83
C LEU A 52 0.74 21.38 8.25
N MET A 53 -0.01 20.39 7.78
CA MET A 53 -1.42 20.19 8.10
C MET A 53 -1.66 18.83 8.76
N PRO A 54 -1.43 18.70 10.08
CA PRO A 54 -1.50 17.42 10.81
C PRO A 54 -2.82 16.68 10.65
N PHE A 55 -3.93 17.40 10.44
CA PHE A 55 -5.23 16.77 10.20
C PHE A 55 -5.28 15.97 8.89
N LEU A 56 -4.43 16.28 7.90
CA LEU A 56 -4.31 15.49 6.67
C LEU A 56 -3.61 14.15 6.93
N ARG A 57 -2.76 14.05 7.97
CA ARG A 57 -2.13 12.77 8.36
C ARG A 57 -3.15 11.75 8.87
N ASN A 58 -4.21 12.23 9.53
CA ASN A 58 -5.28 11.37 10.06
C ASN A 58 -6.21 10.81 8.95
N SER A 59 -6.00 11.19 7.68
CA SER A 59 -6.85 10.77 6.54
C SER A 59 -6.46 9.42 5.93
N ASN A 60 -5.70 8.57 6.64
CA ASN A 60 -5.09 7.36 6.09
C ASN A 60 -4.23 7.63 4.85
N LEU A 61 -3.60 8.81 4.76
CA LEU A 61 -2.65 9.07 3.69
C LEU A 61 -1.37 8.26 3.99
N PRO A 62 -0.90 7.40 3.07
CA PRO A 62 0.31 6.61 3.25
C PRO A 62 1.55 7.52 3.10
N VAL A 63 1.75 8.40 4.08
CA VAL A 63 2.85 9.36 4.11
C VAL A 63 3.91 8.85 5.08
N SER A 64 4.84 8.08 4.53
CA SER A 64 6.05 7.64 5.22
C SER A 64 7.18 8.64 4.97
N GLY A 65 7.20 9.75 5.71
CA GLY A 65 8.31 10.71 5.69
C GLY A 65 8.12 11.92 4.75
N ASN A 66 9.19 12.68 4.53
CA ASN A 66 9.17 14.00 3.87
C ASN A 66 9.31 13.94 2.33
N ARG A 67 9.35 12.74 1.74
CA ARG A 67 9.71 12.52 0.35
C ARG A 67 8.71 11.60 -0.32
N PHE A 68 8.48 11.80 -1.60
CA PHE A 68 7.67 10.88 -2.40
C PHE A 68 8.57 9.89 -3.15
N SER A 69 8.24 8.60 -3.09
CA SER A 69 8.84 7.52 -3.87
C SER A 69 7.90 6.31 -3.89
N TRP A 70 7.97 5.45 -4.92
CA TRP A 70 7.12 4.24 -4.99
C TRP A 70 7.54 3.15 -4.01
N PHE A 71 8.85 2.93 -3.83
CA PHE A 71 9.39 1.88 -2.96
C PHE A 71 10.23 2.50 -1.82
N TYR A 72 9.73 3.62 -1.28
CA TYR A 72 10.42 4.35 -0.22
C TYR A 72 10.72 3.42 0.97
N ASN A 73 11.99 3.35 1.37
CA ASN A 73 12.48 2.49 2.45
C ASN A 73 12.17 0.98 2.31
N ARG A 74 11.84 0.48 1.11
CA ARG A 74 11.58 -0.96 0.90
C ARG A 74 12.86 -1.80 0.97
N ASN A 75 13.98 -1.25 0.50
CA ASN A 75 15.24 -1.99 0.39
C ASN A 75 15.77 -2.41 1.78
N GLY A 76 15.95 -3.71 1.99
CA GLY A 76 16.44 -4.28 3.25
C GLY A 76 15.44 -4.20 4.41
N SER A 77 14.17 -3.85 4.15
CA SER A 77 13.14 -3.81 5.18
C SER A 77 12.55 -5.20 5.41
N SER A 78 12.30 -5.55 6.67
CA SER A 78 11.56 -6.76 7.06
C SER A 78 10.06 -6.51 7.25
N GLU A 79 9.66 -5.24 7.34
CA GLU A 79 8.29 -4.86 7.71
C GLU A 79 7.44 -4.43 6.53
N TYR A 80 8.04 -4.06 5.39
CA TYR A 80 7.31 -3.47 4.26
C TYR A 80 6.27 -4.42 3.67
N GLU A 81 6.65 -5.69 3.45
CA GLU A 81 5.74 -6.71 2.89
C GLU A 81 4.78 -7.27 3.95
N GLY A 82 5.05 -7.01 5.23
CA GLY A 82 4.31 -7.52 6.37
C GLY A 82 4.79 -8.89 6.84
N THR A 83 4.07 -9.42 7.83
CA THR A 83 4.33 -10.75 8.41
C THR A 83 3.40 -11.78 7.81
N PHE A 84 3.96 -12.86 7.27
CA PHE A 84 3.21 -13.98 6.72
C PHE A 84 3.31 -15.19 7.65
N ASN A 85 2.15 -15.77 7.97
CA ASN A 85 2.05 -17.06 8.64
C ASN A 85 1.61 -18.09 7.60
N MET A 86 2.47 -19.09 7.33
CA MET A 86 2.28 -20.04 6.24
C MET A 86 2.41 -21.49 6.72
N GLU A 87 1.68 -22.37 6.05
CA GLU A 87 1.76 -23.81 6.25
C GLU A 87 3.11 -24.38 5.76
N THR A 88 3.80 -25.09 6.64
CA THR A 88 5.07 -25.77 6.30
C THR A 88 4.85 -27.01 5.44
N GLY A 89 3.67 -27.63 5.55
CA GLY A 89 3.34 -28.91 4.92
C GLY A 89 3.88 -30.14 5.66
N GLU A 90 4.31 -30.00 6.92
CA GLU A 90 4.85 -31.10 7.73
C GLU A 90 3.85 -32.27 7.89
N HIS A 91 2.57 -31.97 8.10
CA HIS A 91 1.52 -32.99 8.24
C HIS A 91 0.86 -33.36 6.91
N ASP A 92 0.84 -32.44 5.95
CA ASP A 92 0.25 -32.63 4.63
C ASP A 92 1.02 -31.79 3.60
N ALA A 93 1.78 -32.46 2.74
CA ALA A 93 2.57 -31.82 1.69
C ALA A 93 1.72 -31.06 0.66
N SER A 94 0.41 -31.33 0.57
CA SER A 94 -0.49 -30.57 -0.31
C SER A 94 -0.80 -29.17 0.24
N MET A 95 -0.47 -28.90 1.50
CA MET A 95 -0.72 -27.62 2.17
C MET A 95 0.47 -26.66 2.16
N THR A 96 1.65 -27.11 1.72
CA THR A 96 2.89 -26.30 1.71
C THR A 96 2.70 -24.93 1.07
N GLY A 97 3.18 -23.89 1.75
CA GLY A 97 3.21 -22.51 1.25
C GLY A 97 1.86 -21.79 1.32
N ILE A 98 0.81 -22.41 1.85
CA ILE A 98 -0.49 -21.75 2.00
C ILE A 98 -0.45 -20.75 3.13
N ILE A 99 -0.84 -19.52 2.80
CA ILE A 99 -0.92 -18.42 3.76
C ILE A 99 -2.18 -18.61 4.60
N ARG A 100 -2.02 -18.54 5.91
CA ARG A 100 -3.12 -18.52 6.87
C ARG A 100 -3.46 -17.11 7.32
N GLU A 101 -2.42 -16.32 7.54
CA GLU A 101 -2.55 -14.96 8.03
C GLU A 101 -1.50 -14.07 7.37
N TRP A 102 -1.93 -12.86 7.05
CA TRP A 102 -1.05 -11.75 6.70
C TRP A 102 -1.28 -10.64 7.72
N ASN A 103 -0.21 -10.17 8.35
CA ASN A 103 -0.26 -9.22 9.47
C ASN A 103 -1.24 -9.65 10.56
N TYR A 104 -1.17 -10.93 10.95
CA TYR A 104 -1.96 -11.54 12.03
C TYR A 104 -3.48 -11.55 11.78
N LYS A 105 -3.90 -11.44 10.51
CA LYS A 105 -5.30 -11.54 10.09
C LYS A 105 -5.43 -12.46 8.89
N ASN A 106 -6.51 -13.23 8.85
CA ASN A 106 -6.88 -14.06 7.68
C ASN A 106 -7.69 -13.28 6.62
N ARG A 107 -7.89 -11.98 6.82
CA ARG A 107 -8.57 -11.08 5.89
C ARG A 107 -8.04 -9.65 6.01
N THR A 108 -8.11 -8.92 4.91
CA THR A 108 -7.85 -7.49 4.82
C THR A 108 -9.14 -6.69 5.03
N ASP A 109 -8.95 -5.42 5.39
CA ASP A 109 -10.05 -4.45 5.58
C ASP A 109 -10.28 -3.58 4.31
N PHE A 110 -9.52 -3.83 3.23
CA PHE A 110 -9.59 -3.06 1.98
C PHE A 110 -10.85 -3.35 1.18
N PHE A 111 -11.29 -4.62 1.17
CA PHE A 111 -12.43 -5.08 0.40
C PHE A 111 -13.48 -5.76 1.29
N LYS A 112 -14.74 -5.65 0.87
CA LYS A 112 -15.88 -6.27 1.58
C LYS A 112 -16.01 -7.75 1.22
N ALA A 113 -16.63 -8.51 2.12
CA ALA A 113 -16.93 -9.93 1.94
C ALA A 113 -15.69 -10.74 1.54
N GLU A 114 -15.85 -11.69 0.60
CA GLU A 114 -14.81 -12.63 0.17
C GLU A 114 -13.61 -11.95 -0.51
N CYS A 115 -13.78 -10.75 -1.07
CA CYS A 115 -12.71 -10.03 -1.74
C CYS A 115 -11.61 -9.55 -0.79
N GLY A 116 -11.87 -9.55 0.52
CA GLY A 116 -10.86 -9.23 1.53
C GLY A 116 -10.09 -10.46 2.01
N MET A 117 -10.43 -11.67 1.60
CA MET A 117 -9.81 -12.88 2.16
C MET A 117 -8.34 -13.03 1.75
N VAL A 118 -7.50 -13.46 2.69
CA VAL A 118 -6.09 -13.81 2.46
C VAL A 118 -6.05 -15.29 2.10
N ASN A 119 -6.08 -15.61 0.81
CA ASN A 119 -6.16 -16.99 0.32
C ASN A 119 -5.04 -17.32 -0.68
N GLY A 120 -4.62 -18.58 -0.70
CA GLY A 120 -3.60 -19.07 -1.64
C GLY A 120 -2.19 -19.06 -1.05
N THR A 121 -1.20 -19.09 -1.95
CA THR A 121 0.22 -18.98 -1.59
C THR A 121 0.75 -17.58 -1.87
N ASP A 122 2.01 -17.33 -1.53
CA ASP A 122 2.73 -16.08 -1.88
C ASP A 122 3.18 -16.03 -3.35
N GLY A 123 2.89 -17.07 -4.13
CA GLY A 123 3.33 -17.20 -5.52
C GLY A 123 4.81 -17.58 -5.70
N ILE A 124 5.56 -17.75 -4.61
CA ILE A 124 6.93 -18.28 -4.61
C ILE A 124 6.89 -19.79 -4.37
N LEU A 125 6.08 -20.20 -3.40
CA LEU A 125 5.80 -21.60 -3.11
C LEU A 125 4.43 -22.00 -3.66
N PHE A 126 4.30 -23.26 -4.05
CA PHE A 126 3.05 -23.84 -4.53
C PHE A 126 2.77 -25.17 -3.83
N ARG A 127 1.49 -25.49 -3.70
CA ARG A 127 1.02 -26.79 -3.22
C ARG A 127 1.62 -27.92 -4.07
N SER A 128 1.96 -29.04 -3.43
CA SER A 128 2.33 -30.25 -4.17
C SER A 128 1.12 -30.83 -4.95
N ALA A 129 1.38 -31.61 -6.00
CA ALA A 129 0.37 -32.22 -6.86
C ALA A 129 -0.60 -31.23 -7.56
N LEU A 130 -0.03 -30.24 -8.26
CA LEU A 130 -0.80 -29.34 -9.13
C LEU A 130 -1.59 -30.11 -10.20
N SER A 131 -2.84 -29.70 -10.43
CA SER A 131 -3.70 -30.23 -11.48
C SER A 131 -4.12 -29.12 -12.43
N ARG A 132 -4.31 -29.44 -13.72
CA ARG A 132 -4.85 -28.51 -14.71
C ARG A 132 -6.32 -28.16 -14.48
N GLU A 133 -7.00 -28.92 -13.64
CA GLU A 133 -8.43 -28.76 -13.35
C GLU A 133 -8.70 -27.71 -12.26
N LYS A 134 -7.68 -27.35 -11.47
CA LYS A 134 -7.83 -26.43 -10.32
C LYS A 134 -7.05 -25.14 -10.58
N PRO A 135 -7.63 -23.97 -10.23
CA PRO A 135 -6.89 -22.72 -10.31
C PRO A 135 -5.79 -22.66 -9.24
N ILE A 136 -4.75 -21.90 -9.54
CA ILE A 136 -3.73 -21.52 -8.55
C ILE A 136 -4.16 -20.19 -7.95
N GLU A 137 -4.32 -20.17 -6.63
CA GLU A 137 -4.64 -18.97 -5.87
C GLU A 137 -3.35 -18.37 -5.32
N ILE A 138 -3.15 -17.07 -5.56
CA ILE A 138 -1.97 -16.31 -5.11
C ILE A 138 -2.48 -15.07 -4.38
N PHE A 139 -1.93 -14.84 -3.19
CA PHE A 139 -2.10 -13.61 -2.45
C PHE A 139 -0.84 -12.76 -2.59
N SER A 140 -1.01 -11.48 -2.92
CA SER A 140 0.09 -10.51 -3.02
C SER A 140 -0.25 -9.30 -2.16
N SER A 141 0.62 -9.01 -1.19
CA SER A 141 0.49 -7.82 -0.34
C SER A 141 0.71 -6.52 -1.12
N ASP A 142 1.35 -6.56 -2.30
CA ASP A 142 1.58 -5.39 -3.15
C ASP A 142 0.34 -4.99 -3.98
N PHE A 143 -0.65 -5.88 -4.15
CA PHE A 143 -1.84 -5.61 -4.99
C PHE A 143 -3.02 -4.96 -4.26
N CYS A 144 -2.94 -4.77 -2.94
CA CYS A 144 -4.05 -4.24 -2.12
C CYS A 144 -3.59 -3.15 -1.15
#